data_AF-A0A7S0SH77-F1
#
_entry.id   AF-A0A7S0SH77-F1
#
_cell.length_a   1.000
_cell.length_b   1.000
_cell.length_c   1.000
_cell.angle_alpha   90.00
_cell.angle_beta   90.00
_cell.angle_gamma   90.00
#
_symmetry.space_group_name_H-M   'P 1'
#
loop_
_entity.id
_entity.type
_entity.pdbx_description
1 polymer ?
#
loop_
_entity_poly.entity_id
_entity_poly.type
_entity_poly.pdbx_seq_one_letter_code
_entity_poly.pdbx_strand_id
1 'polypeptide(L)'
;GGKGGATDVSGGGDSDATFTARREESRRRRALKKKGVLLPHIPAYHIEALIDSFHALRRGDPPFTPTAPALAAGAPGLHTIVSLMVRHFADVRIVNPDIRDAMLQSISVLLQYKEYVGVFEANPEARRSMVPALLKSFDSRFWIPVSNILLRLCRGVGFGQGGGGRAWASSGLAAAAAAATGEAAAAAAGGGGPGEGGGEGEGEAAAAGNPSGWMEDRRDAAAAAASPDATLARAIAAPHPDSASPLFQHLIVDTCRSHPKVLAAFLDRLFNTLNWTITEFSVAMKEMMDVAGRRAASDTRQHQRKCTVMFELSVTLERVLEFLALEIPAAFLNSDSLALRRLTESLLFVLGHTTVGPDAVLFDQTLKAQLAPLEKVARAPILAPIAGIVLNLDEAEERATAASVGGVGGNGGGSGGDCSGGGDSCGGGGGSGVSPSQVRPSDSICTELASSSCDLSQLDFLCDFEWAAHFTAGDVSLARLGRLRDFVSRVKTARAAIELQRETEYARDIPEEFIDPILQTVMNDPVVLPGSGQVVDRETIKRHLLCDGTDPFSRSPLTESMLRPAVDLRTRIEAWRENAPEPAAADDAAGK
;
A
#
# COMPACT_ATOMS: atom_id res chain seq x y z
N GLY A 1 -24.41 71.72 -45.68
CA GLY A 1 -23.73 70.64 -46.40
C GLY A 1 -23.28 69.59 -45.41
N GLY A 2 -23.77 68.35 -45.56
CA GLY A 2 -23.06 67.09 -45.29
C GLY A 2 -22.65 66.68 -43.86
N LYS A 3 -23.43 65.72 -43.31
CA LYS A 3 -23.05 64.52 -42.51
C LYS A 3 -22.25 64.74 -41.21
N GLY A 4 -22.66 64.30 -40.02
CA GLY A 4 -23.38 63.08 -39.64
C GLY A 4 -22.39 62.12 -38.95
N GLY A 5 -22.48 61.98 -37.63
CA GLY A 5 -21.66 61.07 -36.83
C GLY A 5 -21.99 61.13 -35.35
N ALA A 6 -22.88 60.24 -34.90
CA ALA A 6 -23.18 59.96 -33.50
C ALA A 6 -22.09 59.07 -32.88
N THR A 7 -21.73 59.31 -31.63
CA THR A 7 -21.03 58.32 -30.79
C THR A 7 -21.67 58.29 -29.41
N ASP A 8 -22.24 57.12 -29.12
CA ASP A 8 -22.81 56.65 -27.86
C ASP A 8 -21.90 56.85 -26.66
N VAL A 9 -22.51 57.25 -25.55
CA VAL A 9 -21.95 57.18 -24.19
C VAL A 9 -22.69 56.06 -23.47
N SER A 10 -22.16 54.84 -23.50
CA SER A 10 -22.51 53.78 -22.54
C SER A 10 -21.54 52.61 -22.63
N GLY A 11 -20.66 52.45 -21.64
CA GLY A 11 -19.78 51.28 -21.54
C GLY A 11 -18.63 51.48 -20.57
N GLY A 12 -18.90 51.49 -19.26
CA GLY A 12 -17.86 51.68 -18.24
C GLY A 12 -18.10 51.01 -16.88
N GLY A 13 -19.03 50.06 -16.79
CA GLY A 13 -19.40 49.42 -15.51
C GLY A 13 -18.77 48.04 -15.25
N ASP A 14 -18.62 47.19 -16.28
CA ASP A 14 -18.27 45.77 -16.09
C ASP A 14 -16.76 45.46 -16.05
N SER A 15 -15.92 46.35 -16.59
CA SER A 15 -14.46 46.18 -16.59
C SER A 15 -13.83 46.44 -15.21
N ASP A 16 -14.47 47.24 -14.36
CA ASP A 16 -13.91 47.64 -13.07
C ASP A 16 -14.24 46.60 -11.97
N ALA A 17 -15.40 45.95 -12.04
CA ALA A 17 -15.79 44.86 -11.14
C ALA A 17 -14.91 43.60 -11.33
N THR A 18 -14.57 43.27 -12.58
CA THR A 18 -13.67 42.14 -12.91
C THR A 18 -12.21 42.44 -12.57
N PHE A 19 -11.75 43.69 -12.73
CA PHE A 19 -10.41 44.13 -12.34
C PHE A 19 -10.21 44.18 -10.82
N THR A 20 -11.20 44.68 -10.08
CA THR A 20 -11.22 44.71 -8.61
C THR A 20 -11.25 43.29 -8.02
N ALA A 21 -12.06 42.38 -8.57
CA ALA A 21 -12.06 40.96 -8.18
C ALA A 21 -10.70 40.28 -8.39
N ARG A 22 -10.03 40.50 -9.54
CA ARG A 22 -8.67 39.99 -9.81
C ARG A 22 -7.62 40.56 -8.87
N ARG A 23 -7.76 41.83 -8.48
CA ARG A 23 -6.86 42.52 -7.55
C ARG A 23 -7.06 42.05 -6.12
N GLU A 24 -8.30 41.78 -5.71
CA GLU A 24 -8.63 41.14 -4.43
C GLU A 24 -8.14 39.71 -4.38
N GLU A 25 -8.32 38.93 -5.43
CA GLU A 25 -7.77 37.58 -5.54
C GLU A 25 -6.24 37.59 -5.49
N SER A 26 -5.59 38.53 -6.17
CA SER A 26 -4.13 38.73 -6.13
C SER A 26 -3.64 39.17 -4.75
N ARG A 27 -4.39 40.06 -4.06
CA ARG A 27 -4.12 40.46 -2.67
C ARG A 27 -4.32 39.29 -1.72
N ARG A 28 -5.36 38.47 -1.90
CA ARG A 28 -5.65 37.27 -1.12
C ARG A 28 -4.58 36.20 -1.33
N ARG A 29 -4.09 36.00 -2.56
CA ARG A 29 -2.94 35.13 -2.88
C ARG A 29 -1.64 35.65 -2.27
N ARG A 30 -1.40 36.98 -2.29
CA ARG A 30 -0.25 37.60 -1.59
C ARG A 30 -0.36 37.49 -0.07
N ALA A 31 -1.55 37.63 0.49
CA ALA A 31 -1.82 37.47 1.92
C ALA A 31 -1.67 36.00 2.36
N LEU A 32 -2.12 35.04 1.55
CA LEU A 32 -1.87 33.61 1.76
C LEU A 32 -0.37 33.29 1.68
N LYS A 33 0.37 33.85 0.71
CA LYS A 33 1.83 33.71 0.62
C LYS A 33 2.56 34.29 1.84
N LYS A 34 1.99 35.32 2.48
CA LYS A 34 2.52 35.92 3.72
C LYS A 34 2.05 35.21 5.00
N LYS A 35 1.01 34.36 4.93
CA LYS A 35 0.43 33.70 6.10
C LYS A 35 1.36 32.60 6.59
N GLY A 36 1.88 32.76 7.81
CA GLY A 36 2.79 31.82 8.45
C GLY A 36 4.25 31.96 8.01
N VAL A 37 4.65 33.11 7.43
CA VAL A 37 6.07 33.45 7.19
C VAL A 37 6.85 33.56 8.50
N LEU A 38 6.17 33.92 9.60
CA LEU A 38 6.78 33.99 10.92
C LEU A 38 6.85 32.64 11.65
N LEU A 39 6.15 31.60 11.16
CA LEU A 39 6.09 30.30 11.82
C LEU A 39 7.49 29.66 12.04
N PRO A 40 8.44 29.72 11.09
CA PRO A 40 9.80 29.21 11.31
C PRO A 40 10.59 29.94 12.41
N HIS A 41 10.18 31.15 12.79
CA HIS A 41 10.83 31.95 13.82
C HIS A 41 10.21 31.76 15.22
N ILE A 42 9.11 31.00 15.32
CA ILE A 42 8.48 30.69 16.61
C ILE A 42 9.33 29.63 17.31
N PRO A 43 9.76 29.86 18.56
CA PRO A 43 10.52 28.87 19.31
C PRO A 43 9.80 27.53 19.44
N ALA A 44 10.53 26.44 19.22
CA ALA A 44 10.06 25.05 19.29
C ALA A 44 9.32 24.73 20.59
N TYR A 45 9.84 25.23 21.71
CA TYR A 45 9.35 24.92 23.05
C TYR A 45 7.87 25.28 23.26
N HIS A 46 7.31 26.23 22.50
CA HIS A 46 5.89 26.56 22.61
C HIS A 46 4.97 25.40 22.19
N ILE A 47 5.38 24.66 21.15
CA ILE A 47 4.62 23.52 20.66
C ILE A 47 4.89 22.31 21.54
N GLU A 48 6.14 22.08 21.92
CA GLU A 48 6.53 21.00 22.83
C GLU A 48 5.80 21.12 24.18
N ALA A 49 5.89 22.28 24.82
CA ALA A 49 5.22 22.54 26.10
C ALA A 49 3.69 22.38 25.99
N LEU A 50 3.08 22.74 24.85
CA LEU A 50 1.65 22.52 24.61
C LEU A 50 1.32 21.02 24.55
N ILE A 51 2.07 20.25 23.76
CA ILE A 51 1.87 18.80 23.60
C ILE A 51 2.10 18.09 24.94
N ASP A 52 3.18 18.43 25.65
CA ASP A 52 3.56 17.84 26.92
C ASP A 52 2.55 18.16 28.02
N SER A 53 2.13 19.42 28.13
CA SER A 53 1.10 19.83 29.10
C SER A 53 -0.22 19.12 28.85
N PHE A 54 -0.61 18.98 27.58
CA PHE A 54 -1.80 18.24 27.19
C PHE A 54 -1.69 16.75 27.55
N HIS A 55 -0.55 16.11 27.30
CA HIS A 55 -0.35 14.71 27.65
C HIS A 55 -0.15 14.47 29.14
N ALA A 56 0.33 15.46 29.90
CA ALA A 56 0.34 15.43 31.36
C ALA A 56 -1.10 15.45 31.90
N LEU A 57 -1.95 16.34 31.36
CA LEU A 57 -3.37 16.40 31.72
C LEU A 57 -4.12 15.11 31.35
N ARG A 58 -3.89 14.59 30.13
CA ARG A 58 -4.48 13.32 29.66
C ARG A 58 -4.15 12.14 30.58
N ARG A 59 -2.91 12.06 31.06
CA ARG A 59 -2.41 11.00 31.94
C ARG A 59 -2.62 11.28 33.43
N GLY A 60 -3.30 12.37 33.78
CA GLY A 60 -3.62 12.70 35.16
C GLY A 60 -4.46 11.60 35.83
N ASP A 61 -4.61 11.67 37.15
CA ASP A 61 -5.52 10.79 37.90
C ASP A 61 -6.58 11.66 38.63
N PRO A 62 -7.87 11.58 38.24
CA PRO A 62 -8.41 10.77 37.13
C PRO A 62 -7.97 11.28 35.74
N PRO A 63 -7.92 10.40 34.72
CA PRO A 63 -7.51 10.79 33.37
C PRO A 63 -8.50 11.77 32.75
N PHE A 64 -7.99 12.75 32.00
CA PHE A 64 -8.86 13.66 31.26
C PHE A 64 -9.62 12.90 30.18
N THR A 65 -10.94 12.86 30.31
CA THR A 65 -11.85 12.27 29.34
C THR A 65 -12.63 13.39 28.64
N PRO A 66 -12.68 13.41 27.30
CA PRO A 66 -13.51 14.38 26.58
C PRO A 66 -14.98 14.21 26.98
N THR A 67 -15.56 15.21 27.64
CA THR A 67 -16.99 15.25 27.97
C THR A 67 -17.82 15.71 26.78
N ALA A 68 -19.15 15.52 26.80
CA ALA A 68 -20.05 15.94 25.72
C ALA A 68 -19.81 17.38 25.18
N PRO A 69 -19.52 18.40 26.03
CA PRO A 69 -19.14 19.73 25.54
C PRO A 69 -17.80 19.77 24.77
N ALA A 70 -16.82 18.96 25.16
CA ALA A 70 -15.52 18.86 24.48
C ALA A 70 -15.57 18.04 23.19
N LEU A 71 -16.61 17.20 23.03
CA LEU A 71 -16.93 16.45 21.80
C LEU A 71 -17.73 17.28 20.79
N ALA A 72 -18.31 18.41 21.21
CA ALA A 72 -19.08 19.28 20.33
C ALA A 72 -18.16 19.91 19.27
N ALA A 73 -18.54 19.78 18.01
CA ALA A 73 -17.75 20.29 16.89
C ALA A 73 -17.44 21.79 17.07
N GLY A 74 -16.14 22.13 17.06
CA GLY A 74 -15.69 23.51 17.20
C GLY A 74 -15.60 24.03 18.64
N ALA A 75 -15.81 23.17 19.65
CA ALA A 75 -15.57 23.54 21.04
C ALA A 75 -14.11 23.97 21.26
N PRO A 76 -13.86 25.12 21.92
CA PRO A 76 -12.51 25.59 22.17
C PRO A 76 -11.74 24.63 23.09
N GLY A 77 -10.41 24.60 22.98
CA GLY A 77 -9.54 23.72 23.76
C GLY A 77 -9.08 22.52 22.93
N LEU A 78 -9.67 21.35 23.15
CA LEU A 78 -9.19 20.10 22.55
C LEU A 78 -9.24 20.12 21.01
N HIS A 79 -10.32 20.63 20.40
CA HIS A 79 -10.38 20.76 18.94
C HIS A 79 -9.30 21.71 18.41
N THR A 80 -8.92 22.75 19.16
CA THR A 80 -7.85 23.68 18.77
C THR A 80 -6.49 22.96 18.76
N ILE A 81 -6.21 22.13 19.77
CA ILE A 81 -4.99 21.32 19.84
C ILE A 81 -4.95 20.33 18.67
N VAL A 82 -6.03 19.58 18.43
CA VAL A 82 -6.14 18.64 17.29
C VAL A 82 -5.94 19.36 15.96
N SER A 83 -6.60 20.49 15.74
CA SER A 83 -6.44 21.27 14.51
C SER A 83 -5.03 21.83 14.33
N LEU A 84 -4.32 22.17 15.41
CA LEU A 84 -2.92 22.60 15.35
C LEU A 84 -2.02 21.45 14.91
N MET A 85 -2.13 20.29 15.57
CA MET A 85 -1.32 19.11 15.24
C MET A 85 -1.55 18.65 13.80
N VAL A 86 -2.83 18.46 13.42
CA VAL A 86 -3.21 18.00 12.06
C VAL A 86 -2.72 18.97 10.98
N ARG A 87 -2.79 20.28 11.23
CA ARG A 87 -2.40 21.28 10.22
C ARG A 87 -0.90 21.33 10.00
N HIS A 88 -0.12 21.02 11.03
CA HIS A 88 1.30 21.35 11.05
C HIS A 88 2.26 20.15 11.07
N PHE A 89 1.79 18.91 11.31
CA PHE A 89 2.68 17.74 11.30
C PHE A 89 3.40 17.52 9.96
N ALA A 90 2.78 17.91 8.84
CA ALA A 90 3.37 17.84 7.49
C ALA A 90 3.85 19.21 6.97
N ASP A 91 3.89 20.24 7.82
CA ASP A 91 4.23 21.60 7.41
C ASP A 91 5.74 21.81 7.38
N VAL A 92 6.30 21.96 6.18
CA VAL A 92 7.74 22.18 5.94
C VAL A 92 8.30 23.43 6.61
N ARG A 93 7.44 24.36 7.07
CA ARG A 93 7.85 25.55 7.82
C ARG A 93 8.25 25.24 9.24
N ILE A 94 7.84 24.09 9.78
CA ILE A 94 8.39 23.59 11.05
C ILE A 94 9.74 22.96 10.74
N VAL A 95 10.79 23.77 10.93
CA VAL A 95 12.17 23.41 10.62
C VAL A 95 12.62 22.22 11.45
N ASN A 96 12.30 22.20 12.76
CA ASN A 96 12.64 21.08 13.62
C ASN A 96 11.71 19.88 13.33
N PRO A 97 12.23 18.79 12.74
CA PRO A 97 11.43 17.62 12.42
C PRO A 97 11.01 16.78 13.63
N ASP A 98 11.65 16.93 14.80
CA ASP A 98 11.26 16.23 16.02
C ASP A 98 9.93 16.76 16.56
N ILE A 99 9.64 18.04 16.34
CA ILE A 99 8.32 18.62 16.66
C ILE A 99 7.24 18.01 15.77
N ARG A 100 7.53 17.80 14.48
CA ARG A 100 6.59 17.15 13.55
C ARG A 100 6.35 15.69 13.96
N ASP A 101 7.39 14.99 14.40
CA ASP A 101 7.25 13.65 14.97
C ASP A 101 6.43 13.67 16.26
N ALA A 102 6.68 14.59 17.19
CA ALA A 102 5.89 14.73 18.42
C ALA A 102 4.40 14.97 18.13
N MET A 103 4.05 15.76 17.12
CA MET A 103 2.66 15.91 16.66
C MET A 103 2.08 14.59 16.13
N LEU A 104 2.82 13.87 15.29
CA LEU A 104 2.40 12.58 14.75
C LEU A 104 2.22 11.53 15.86
N GLN A 105 3.16 11.44 16.80
CA GLN A 105 3.08 10.57 17.97
C GLN A 105 1.88 10.93 18.85
N SER A 106 1.61 12.23 19.04
CA SER A 106 0.43 12.68 19.77
C SER A 106 -0.87 12.25 19.08
N ILE A 107 -1.00 12.48 17.76
CA ILE A 107 -2.15 12.01 16.96
C ILE A 107 -2.30 10.50 17.08
N SER A 108 -1.19 9.76 16.92
CA SER A 108 -1.13 8.30 17.07
C SER A 108 -1.67 7.86 18.44
N VAL A 109 -1.19 8.45 19.53
CA VAL A 109 -1.66 8.13 20.88
C VAL A 109 -3.15 8.43 21.06
N LEU A 110 -3.64 9.56 20.57
CA LEU A 110 -5.04 9.93 20.72
C LEU A 110 -6.00 8.99 19.98
N LEU A 111 -5.63 8.53 18.78
CA LEU A 111 -6.46 7.60 18.00
C LEU A 111 -6.57 6.18 18.61
N GLN A 112 -5.87 5.90 19.72
CA GLN A 112 -6.04 4.65 20.50
C GLN A 112 -7.31 4.64 21.35
N TYR A 113 -7.92 5.81 21.58
CA TYR A 113 -9.02 6.01 22.51
C TYR A 113 -10.26 6.45 21.75
N LYS A 114 -11.38 5.76 21.97
CA LYS A 114 -12.62 5.91 21.18
C LYS A 114 -13.20 7.33 21.25
N GLU A 115 -13.10 7.96 22.41
CA GLU A 115 -13.60 9.31 22.69
C GLU A 115 -12.83 10.35 21.88
N TYR A 116 -11.50 10.17 21.80
CA TYR A 116 -10.66 11.05 21.01
C TYR A 116 -10.86 10.81 19.52
N VAL A 117 -11.09 9.57 19.07
CA VAL A 117 -11.53 9.32 17.69
C VAL A 117 -12.77 10.15 17.36
N GLY A 118 -13.77 10.20 18.26
CA GLY A 118 -14.94 11.07 18.12
C GLY A 118 -14.61 12.57 18.00
N VAL A 119 -13.56 13.04 18.68
CA VAL A 119 -13.07 14.44 18.53
C VAL A 119 -12.45 14.67 17.16
N PHE A 120 -11.62 13.75 16.67
CA PHE A 120 -11.05 13.83 15.32
C PHE A 120 -12.15 13.78 14.27
N GLU A 121 -13.14 12.90 14.46
CA GLU A 121 -14.32 12.84 13.62
C GLU A 121 -15.09 14.15 13.67
N ALA A 122 -15.30 14.81 14.82
CA ALA A 122 -16.01 16.08 14.87
C ALA A 122 -15.17 17.30 14.40
N ASN A 123 -13.85 17.14 14.17
CA ASN A 123 -12.96 18.23 13.82
C ASN A 123 -12.90 18.49 12.30
N PRO A 124 -13.28 19.69 11.81
CA PRO A 124 -13.29 19.98 10.38
C PRO A 124 -11.90 19.99 9.72
N GLU A 125 -10.85 20.37 10.46
CA GLU A 125 -9.48 20.32 9.95
C GLU A 125 -9.01 18.87 9.79
N ALA A 126 -9.29 18.02 10.79
CA ALA A 126 -8.97 16.60 10.73
C ALA A 126 -9.62 15.91 9.52
N ARG A 127 -10.92 16.14 9.31
CA ARG A 127 -11.64 15.59 8.14
C ARG A 127 -11.03 16.02 6.81
N ARG A 128 -10.60 17.29 6.70
CA ARG A 128 -10.20 17.89 5.43
C ARG A 128 -8.74 17.60 5.06
N SER A 129 -7.82 17.68 6.01
CA SER A 129 -6.38 17.72 5.70
C SER A 129 -5.57 16.57 6.26
N MET A 130 -6.08 15.82 7.26
CA MET A 130 -5.27 14.78 7.92
C MET A 130 -4.86 13.67 6.95
N VAL A 131 -5.81 13.04 6.27
CA VAL A 131 -5.54 11.94 5.34
C VAL A 131 -4.62 12.36 4.18
N PRO A 132 -4.89 13.44 3.42
CA PRO A 132 -3.98 13.87 2.35
C PRO A 132 -2.57 14.22 2.85
N ALA A 133 -2.45 14.76 4.08
CA ALA A 133 -1.15 15.08 4.67
C ALA A 133 -0.40 13.81 5.10
N LEU A 134 -1.08 12.83 5.70
CA LEU A 134 -0.50 11.54 6.10
C LEU A 134 0.07 10.78 4.89
N LEU A 135 -0.70 10.67 3.81
CA LEU A 135 -0.24 9.97 2.59
C LEU A 135 1.00 10.65 1.98
N LYS A 136 1.08 11.98 2.03
CA LYS A 136 2.23 12.74 1.51
C LYS A 136 3.45 12.70 2.43
N SER A 137 3.24 12.64 3.74
CA SER A 137 4.30 12.58 4.75
C SER A 137 4.82 11.16 4.98
N PHE A 138 4.27 10.15 4.31
CA PHE A 138 4.86 8.81 4.31
C PHE A 138 6.19 8.85 3.53
N ASP A 139 7.29 9.07 4.25
CA ASP A 139 8.66 9.16 3.74
C ASP A 139 9.63 8.37 4.64
N SER A 140 10.92 8.35 4.31
CA SER A 140 11.95 7.59 5.03
C SER A 140 12.07 7.95 6.52
N ARG A 141 11.54 9.10 6.96
CA ARG A 141 11.59 9.53 8.34
C ARG A 141 10.31 9.25 9.12
N PHE A 142 9.16 9.56 8.54
CA PHE A 142 7.87 9.53 9.26
C PHE A 142 7.02 8.31 8.94
N TRP A 143 7.52 7.34 8.17
CA TRP A 143 6.77 6.15 7.78
C TRP A 143 6.25 5.33 8.99
N ILE A 144 6.99 5.20 10.09
CA ILE A 144 6.54 4.46 11.29
C ILE A 144 5.33 5.12 11.96
N PRO A 145 5.38 6.39 12.38
CA PRO A 145 4.22 7.01 13.00
C PRO A 145 3.03 7.13 12.03
N VAL A 146 3.29 7.37 10.74
CA VAL A 146 2.23 7.43 9.71
C VAL A 146 1.57 6.06 9.49
N SER A 147 2.34 4.97 9.37
CA SER A 147 1.79 3.62 9.18
C SER A 147 0.95 3.19 10.37
N ASN A 148 1.38 3.52 11.60
CA ASN A 148 0.62 3.29 12.82
C ASN A 148 -0.70 4.07 12.88
N ILE A 149 -0.70 5.31 12.41
CA ILE A 149 -1.94 6.10 12.29
C ILE A 149 -2.85 5.45 11.25
N LEU A 150 -2.33 5.15 10.05
CA LEU A 150 -3.11 4.54 8.97
C LEU A 150 -3.71 3.20 9.40
N LEU A 151 -2.94 2.34 10.05
CA LEU A 151 -3.44 1.07 10.59
C LEU A 151 -4.63 1.29 11.51
N ARG A 152 -4.56 2.24 12.45
CA ARG A 152 -5.70 2.53 13.36
C ARG A 152 -6.94 3.00 12.61
N LEU A 153 -6.77 3.81 11.57
CA LEU A 153 -7.88 4.26 10.74
C LEU A 153 -8.46 3.09 9.92
N CYS A 154 -7.62 2.19 9.43
CA CYS A 154 -7.99 1.05 8.59
C CYS A 154 -8.41 -0.21 9.36
N ARG A 155 -8.44 -0.20 10.70
CA ARG A 155 -8.79 -1.39 11.51
C ARG A 155 -10.21 -1.89 11.24
N GLY A 156 -10.41 -3.19 11.48
CA GLY A 156 -11.75 -3.81 11.48
C GLY A 156 -12.20 -4.29 10.11
N VAL A 157 -11.35 -4.18 9.09
CA VAL A 157 -11.58 -4.72 7.75
C VAL A 157 -10.35 -5.52 7.34
N GLY A 158 -10.51 -6.84 7.18
CA GLY A 158 -9.41 -7.73 6.83
C GLY A 158 -9.64 -9.17 7.29
N PHE A 159 -8.91 -10.07 6.65
CA PHE A 159 -8.89 -11.49 6.94
C PHE A 159 -8.40 -11.74 8.38
N GLY A 160 -9.21 -12.42 9.17
CA GLY A 160 -8.98 -12.69 10.59
C GLY A 160 -9.25 -11.51 11.53
N GLN A 161 -9.92 -10.43 11.06
CA GLN A 161 -10.30 -9.27 11.89
C GLN A 161 -11.81 -9.20 12.20
N GLY A 162 -12.62 -10.11 11.66
CA GLY A 162 -14.09 -10.00 11.61
C GLY A 162 -14.85 -10.35 12.90
N GLY A 163 -14.19 -10.84 13.94
CA GLY A 163 -14.88 -11.18 15.20
C GLY A 163 -13.98 -11.24 16.40
N GLY A 164 -13.96 -10.18 17.22
CA GLY A 164 -13.40 -10.18 18.59
C GLY A 164 -12.03 -10.86 18.72
N GLY A 165 -11.22 -10.84 17.67
CA GLY A 165 -9.96 -11.56 17.59
C GLY A 165 -9.02 -11.01 18.65
N ARG A 166 -8.39 -11.91 19.43
CA ARG A 166 -7.42 -11.58 20.48
C ARG A 166 -6.62 -10.35 20.08
N ALA A 167 -6.57 -9.39 20.99
CA ALA A 167 -6.06 -8.05 20.81
C ALA A 167 -4.54 -7.99 20.52
N TRP A 168 -4.06 -8.72 19.51
CA TRP A 168 -2.66 -8.82 19.11
C TRP A 168 -2.15 -7.45 18.64
N ALA A 169 -3.00 -6.68 17.96
CA ALA A 169 -2.69 -5.32 17.51
C ALA A 169 -2.71 -4.28 18.65
N SER A 170 -3.14 -4.61 19.87
CA SER A 170 -3.23 -3.65 20.98
C SER A 170 -1.94 -3.54 21.80
N SER A 171 -1.15 -4.62 21.89
CA SER A 171 0.04 -4.69 22.75
C SER A 171 1.34 -4.26 22.07
N GLY A 172 1.42 -4.27 20.73
CA GLY A 172 2.61 -3.88 19.96
C GLY A 172 2.83 -2.36 19.83
N LEU A 173 1.76 -1.58 19.65
CA LEU A 173 1.84 -0.14 19.42
C LEU A 173 2.38 0.67 20.61
N ALA A 174 2.21 0.20 21.84
CA ALA A 174 2.81 0.83 23.02
C ALA A 174 4.34 0.65 23.07
N ALA A 175 4.84 -0.50 22.60
CA ALA A 175 6.28 -0.79 22.54
C ALA A 175 6.98 -0.10 21.36
N ALA A 176 6.29 0.02 20.21
CA ALA A 176 6.76 0.74 19.02
C ALA A 176 6.81 2.27 19.22
N ALA A 177 5.81 2.86 19.89
CA ALA A 177 5.87 4.28 20.28
C ALA A 177 7.01 4.56 21.28
N ALA A 178 7.31 3.61 22.16
CA ALA A 178 8.48 3.68 23.06
C ALA A 178 9.82 3.35 22.38
N ALA A 179 9.82 2.77 21.17
CA ALA A 179 11.03 2.43 20.39
C ALA A 179 11.37 3.51 19.35
N ALA A 180 10.37 4.32 18.96
CA ALA A 180 10.54 5.49 18.10
C ALA A 180 11.44 6.58 18.75
N THR A 181 11.65 6.55 20.07
CA THR A 181 12.52 7.48 20.80
C THR A 181 14.03 7.19 20.69
N GLY A 182 14.50 6.46 19.67
CA GLY A 182 15.94 6.48 19.35
C GLY A 182 16.52 5.34 18.50
N GLU A 183 15.97 4.13 18.52
CA GLU A 183 16.67 2.96 17.95
C GLU A 183 16.23 2.59 16.52
N ALA A 184 14.95 2.73 16.18
CA ALA A 184 14.48 2.40 14.82
C ALA A 184 15.02 3.38 13.76
N ALA A 185 15.24 4.65 14.14
CA ALA A 185 15.88 5.65 13.28
C ALA A 185 17.40 5.42 13.13
N ALA A 186 18.06 4.86 14.16
CA ALA A 186 19.49 4.52 14.10
C ALA A 186 19.76 3.30 13.22
N ALA A 187 18.88 2.29 13.22
CA ALA A 187 18.97 1.15 12.30
C ALA A 187 18.78 1.58 10.82
N ALA A 188 17.90 2.55 10.55
CA ALA A 188 17.72 3.12 9.21
C ALA A 188 18.91 3.98 8.74
N ALA A 189 19.75 4.48 9.65
CA ALA A 189 20.97 5.22 9.32
C ALA A 189 22.16 4.30 8.93
N GLY A 190 22.02 2.98 9.07
CA GLY A 190 23.08 2.00 8.80
C GLY A 190 23.11 1.40 7.38
N GLY A 191 22.15 1.72 6.52
CA GLY A 191 22.12 1.25 5.12
C GLY A 191 22.52 2.36 4.14
N GLY A 192 23.67 2.21 3.46
CA GLY A 192 24.21 3.19 2.51
C GLY A 192 23.26 3.48 1.32
N GLY A 193 23.31 4.65 0.67
CA GLY A 193 24.28 5.75 0.70
C GLY A 193 23.70 7.03 0.06
N PRO A 194 24.46 7.91 -0.65
CA PRO A 194 25.91 8.09 -0.72
C PRO A 194 26.38 9.43 -0.07
N GLY A 195 27.64 9.46 0.40
CA GLY A 195 28.52 10.64 0.36
C GLY A 195 28.46 11.66 1.51
N GLU A 196 29.63 11.84 2.14
CA GLU A 196 30.10 12.98 2.97
C GLU A 196 29.42 13.16 4.35
N GLY A 197 30.09 13.32 5.49
CA GLY A 197 31.50 13.41 5.87
C GLY A 197 31.57 14.01 7.29
N GLY A 198 32.24 13.31 8.21
CA GLY A 198 32.94 13.84 9.41
C GLY A 198 32.18 14.58 10.52
N GLY A 199 32.33 14.10 11.77
CA GLY A 199 32.12 14.93 12.96
C GLY A 199 31.98 14.13 14.27
N GLU A 200 33.10 13.87 14.93
CA GLU A 200 33.19 13.31 16.30
C GLU A 200 32.75 14.34 17.36
N GLY A 201 32.18 13.86 18.47
CA GLY A 201 31.85 14.67 19.64
C GLY A 201 31.60 13.79 20.87
N GLU A 202 32.62 13.66 21.70
CA GLU A 202 32.62 13.01 23.02
C GLU A 202 31.76 13.80 24.03
N GLY A 203 31.16 13.11 25.01
CA GLY A 203 30.35 13.74 26.06
C GLY A 203 29.89 12.78 27.16
N GLU A 204 30.82 12.41 28.03
CA GLU A 204 30.71 12.15 29.48
C GLU A 204 29.38 11.64 30.10
N ALA A 205 29.47 10.44 30.66
CA ALA A 205 28.51 9.82 31.57
C ALA A 205 28.61 10.39 32.99
N ALA A 206 27.47 10.71 33.62
CA ALA A 206 27.36 10.94 35.05
C ALA A 206 26.16 10.19 35.63
N ALA A 207 26.44 9.41 36.68
CA ALA A 207 25.54 8.51 37.37
C ALA A 207 24.47 9.21 38.22
N ALA A 208 23.25 8.67 38.27
CA ALA A 208 22.28 8.92 39.35
C ALA A 208 21.37 7.70 39.56
N GLY A 209 21.22 7.30 40.82
CA GLY A 209 20.66 6.03 41.28
C GLY A 209 19.15 5.83 41.08
N ASN A 210 18.79 4.55 41.12
CA ASN A 210 17.47 3.95 40.94
C ASN A 210 16.45 4.29 42.05
N PRO A 211 15.23 4.79 41.75
CA PRO A 211 14.12 4.85 42.68
C PRO A 211 12.90 4.02 42.19
N SER A 212 13.07 2.72 41.90
CA SER A 212 11.99 1.88 41.36
C SER A 212 11.10 1.18 42.41
N GLY A 213 11.38 1.31 43.71
CA GLY A 213 10.69 0.52 44.76
C GLY A 213 9.47 1.16 45.45
N TRP A 214 9.20 2.46 45.23
CA TRP A 214 8.22 3.22 46.04
C TRP A 214 6.94 3.61 45.29
N MET A 215 6.80 3.25 44.00
CA MET A 215 5.62 3.61 43.18
C MET A 215 4.60 2.49 42.99
N GLU A 216 5.00 1.22 43.04
CA GLU A 216 4.09 0.08 42.81
C GLU A 216 3.11 -0.10 43.98
N ASP A 217 3.59 -0.04 45.23
CA ASP A 217 2.75 -0.14 46.44
C ASP A 217 1.67 0.97 46.55
N ARG A 218 1.85 2.12 45.87
CA ARG A 218 0.85 3.21 45.88
C ARG A 218 -0.25 3.06 44.83
N ARG A 219 -0.02 2.32 43.73
CA ARG A 219 -1.06 2.11 42.71
C ARG A 219 -2.16 1.18 43.21
N ASP A 220 -1.78 0.12 43.92
CA ASP A 220 -2.71 -0.85 44.46
C ASP A 220 -3.54 -0.28 45.63
N ALA A 221 -2.93 0.61 46.44
CA ALA A 221 -3.64 1.34 47.49
C ALA A 221 -4.61 2.41 46.95
N ALA A 222 -4.31 3.04 45.80
CA ALA A 222 -5.16 4.07 45.18
C ALA A 222 -6.35 3.48 44.40
N ALA A 223 -6.23 2.26 43.86
CA ALA A 223 -7.31 1.57 43.17
C ALA A 223 -8.47 1.21 44.12
N ALA A 224 -8.19 0.90 45.38
CA ALA A 224 -9.18 0.54 46.39
C ALA A 224 -10.02 1.71 46.94
N ALA A 225 -9.63 2.96 46.66
CA ALA A 225 -10.27 4.18 47.20
C ALA A 225 -10.90 5.09 46.12
N ALA A 226 -11.05 4.61 44.88
CA ALA A 226 -11.47 5.44 43.75
C ALA A 226 -12.97 5.81 43.79
N SER A 227 -13.28 7.11 43.68
CA SER A 227 -14.63 7.63 43.47
C SER A 227 -15.29 6.98 42.24
N PRO A 228 -16.62 6.75 42.21
CA PRO A 228 -17.34 6.26 41.03
C PRO A 228 -17.00 7.02 39.74
N ASP A 229 -16.80 8.32 39.84
CA ASP A 229 -16.42 9.19 38.71
C ASP A 229 -15.00 8.92 38.20
N ALA A 230 -14.05 8.58 39.09
CA ALA A 230 -12.69 8.22 38.71
C ALA A 230 -12.64 6.84 38.04
N THR A 231 -13.48 5.90 38.50
CA THR A 231 -13.64 4.58 37.88
C THR A 231 -14.28 4.70 36.49
N LEU A 232 -15.32 5.53 36.34
CA LEU A 232 -15.93 5.83 35.05
C LEU A 232 -14.94 6.51 34.10
N ALA A 233 -14.20 7.52 34.57
CA ALA A 233 -13.18 8.19 33.77
C ALA A 233 -12.09 7.24 33.28
N ARG A 234 -11.66 6.27 34.10
CA ARG A 234 -10.68 5.25 33.70
C ARG A 234 -11.27 4.23 32.72
N ALA A 235 -12.53 3.84 32.88
CA ALA A 235 -13.21 2.94 31.95
C ALA A 235 -13.39 3.58 30.57
N ILE A 236 -13.72 4.88 30.54
CA ILE A 236 -13.83 5.68 29.31
C ILE A 236 -12.42 5.89 28.71
N ALA A 237 -11.42 6.25 29.51
CA ALA A 237 -10.06 6.48 29.03
C ALA A 237 -9.26 5.19 28.76
N ALA A 238 -9.89 4.02 28.66
CA ALA A 238 -9.22 2.77 28.34
C ALA A 238 -9.02 2.65 26.81
N PRO A 239 -7.86 2.17 26.32
CA PRO A 239 -7.66 1.89 24.90
C PRO A 239 -8.69 0.86 24.44
N HIS A 240 -9.48 1.18 23.41
CA HIS A 240 -10.49 0.27 22.88
C HIS A 240 -9.94 -0.48 21.66
N PRO A 241 -10.05 -1.81 21.58
CA PRO A 241 -9.55 -2.59 20.44
C PRO A 241 -10.22 -2.17 19.11
N ASP A 242 -11.49 -1.79 19.16
CA ASP A 242 -12.31 -1.37 18.00
C ASP A 242 -12.39 0.17 17.84
N SER A 243 -11.25 0.86 17.79
CA SER A 243 -11.22 2.33 17.57
C SER A 243 -11.32 2.76 16.09
N ALA A 244 -11.74 1.83 15.21
CA ALA A 244 -11.88 2.09 13.78
C ALA A 244 -12.94 3.17 13.51
N SER A 245 -12.62 4.11 12.61
CA SER A 245 -13.54 5.17 12.18
C SER A 245 -13.99 4.92 10.73
N PRO A 246 -15.25 4.51 10.50
CA PRO A 246 -15.80 4.37 9.15
C PRO A 246 -15.71 5.67 8.34
N LEU A 247 -15.81 6.81 9.03
CA LEU A 247 -15.67 8.12 8.41
C LEU A 247 -14.26 8.32 7.85
N PHE A 248 -13.22 8.04 8.64
CA PHE A 248 -11.84 8.20 8.15
C PHE A 248 -11.46 7.14 7.11
N GLN A 249 -12.02 5.93 7.19
CA GLN A 249 -11.88 4.93 6.12
C GLN A 249 -12.42 5.47 4.80
N HIS A 250 -13.64 6.01 4.79
CA HIS A 250 -14.21 6.65 3.61
C HIS A 250 -13.35 7.82 3.11
N LEU A 251 -12.82 8.64 4.00
CA LEU A 251 -11.92 9.74 3.62
C LEU A 251 -10.59 9.26 3.01
N ILE A 252 -10.03 8.14 3.47
CA ILE A 252 -8.87 7.49 2.84
C ILE A 252 -9.22 7.11 1.41
N VAL A 253 -10.34 6.40 1.23
CA VAL A 253 -10.81 5.95 -0.08
C VAL A 253 -11.04 7.13 -1.03
N ASP A 254 -11.78 8.14 -0.58
CA ASP A 254 -12.07 9.36 -1.36
C ASP A 254 -10.79 10.10 -1.74
N THR A 255 -9.85 10.24 -0.81
CA THR A 255 -8.59 10.95 -1.05
C THR A 255 -7.76 10.22 -2.10
N CYS A 256 -7.65 8.90 -1.99
CA CYS A 256 -6.92 8.05 -2.91
C CYS A 256 -7.54 8.05 -4.31
N ARG A 257 -8.88 7.98 -4.41
CA ARG A 257 -9.61 8.07 -5.71
C ARG A 257 -9.49 9.46 -6.34
N SER A 258 -9.55 10.52 -5.54
CA SER A 258 -9.46 11.90 -6.03
C SER A 258 -8.04 12.31 -6.43
N HIS A 259 -7.01 11.67 -5.87
CA HIS A 259 -5.60 12.01 -6.09
C HIS A 259 -4.76 10.78 -6.47
N PRO A 260 -4.96 10.19 -7.66
CA PRO A 260 -4.30 8.95 -8.06
C PRO A 260 -2.76 9.03 -8.06
N LYS A 261 -2.18 10.22 -8.34
CA LYS A 261 -0.73 10.42 -8.27
C LYS A 261 -0.18 10.34 -6.84
N VAL A 262 -0.95 10.78 -5.85
CA VAL A 262 -0.56 10.69 -4.44
C VAL A 262 -0.63 9.22 -4.00
N LEU A 263 -1.67 8.50 -4.43
CA LEU A 263 -1.79 7.06 -4.19
C LEU A 263 -0.63 6.28 -4.81
N ALA A 264 -0.29 6.52 -6.08
CA ALA A 264 0.82 5.85 -6.75
C ALA A 264 2.15 6.06 -6.01
N ALA A 265 2.48 7.32 -5.68
CA ALA A 265 3.70 7.63 -4.92
C ALA A 265 3.69 7.02 -3.51
N PHE A 266 2.52 6.94 -2.86
CA PHE A 266 2.35 6.31 -1.56
C PHE A 266 2.56 4.79 -1.66
N LEU A 267 1.93 4.11 -2.61
CA LEU A 267 2.10 2.67 -2.86
C LEU A 267 3.56 2.34 -3.18
N ASP A 268 4.20 3.14 -4.04
CA ASP A 268 5.60 2.93 -4.40
C ASP A 268 6.54 2.94 -3.20
N ARG A 269 6.32 3.89 -2.28
CA ARG A 269 7.05 3.97 -1.02
C ARG A 269 6.67 2.84 -0.09
N LEU A 270 5.39 2.51 0.01
CA LEU A 270 4.90 1.48 0.91
C LEU A 270 5.45 0.08 0.53
N PHE A 271 5.50 -0.27 -0.76
CA PHE A 271 6.14 -1.50 -1.22
C PHE A 271 7.64 -1.53 -0.88
N ASN A 272 8.35 -0.43 -1.14
CA ASN A 272 9.78 -0.34 -0.80
C ASN A 272 10.02 -0.47 0.70
N THR A 273 9.20 0.20 1.51
CA THR A 273 9.30 0.13 2.97
C THR A 273 8.97 -1.27 3.46
N LEU A 274 7.95 -1.95 2.93
CA LEU A 274 7.60 -3.32 3.30
C LEU A 274 8.74 -4.31 2.98
N ASN A 275 9.29 -4.24 1.77
CA ASN A 275 10.39 -5.13 1.39
C ASN A 275 11.62 -4.89 2.27
N TRP A 276 11.94 -3.62 2.57
CA TRP A 276 13.02 -3.28 3.50
C TRP A 276 12.75 -3.80 4.92
N THR A 277 11.55 -3.61 5.46
CA THR A 277 11.21 -4.09 6.82
C THR A 277 11.30 -5.60 6.94
N ILE A 278 10.92 -6.33 5.89
CA ILE A 278 11.05 -7.79 5.85
C ILE A 278 12.52 -8.22 5.81
N THR A 279 13.36 -7.56 5.02
CA THR A 279 14.80 -7.86 5.03
C THR A 279 15.44 -7.57 6.38
N GLU A 280 15.10 -6.45 7.01
CA GLU A 280 15.59 -6.09 8.34
C GLU A 280 15.06 -7.02 9.43
N PHE A 281 13.84 -7.53 9.29
CA PHE A 281 13.29 -8.56 10.17
C PHE A 281 14.14 -9.84 10.11
N SER A 282 14.49 -10.32 8.92
CA SER A 282 15.34 -11.51 8.78
C SER A 282 16.76 -11.30 9.30
N VAL A 283 17.35 -10.12 9.05
CA VAL A 283 18.65 -9.75 9.64
C VAL A 283 18.56 -9.72 11.17
N ALA A 284 17.53 -9.08 11.73
CA ALA A 284 17.34 -9.00 13.17
C ALA A 284 17.12 -10.38 13.82
N MET A 285 16.42 -11.30 13.14
CA MET A 285 16.29 -12.70 13.59
C MET A 285 17.65 -13.39 13.63
N LYS A 286 18.47 -13.22 12.59
CA LYS A 286 19.79 -13.85 12.50
C LYS A 286 20.74 -13.33 13.58
N GLU A 287 20.80 -12.01 13.74
CA GLU A 287 21.58 -11.36 14.80
C GLU A 287 21.14 -11.84 16.19
N MET A 288 19.83 -11.93 16.42
CA MET A 288 19.28 -12.42 17.69
C MET A 288 19.68 -13.87 17.97
N MET A 289 19.64 -14.75 16.96
CA MET A 289 20.08 -16.14 17.11
C MET A 289 21.58 -16.27 17.38
N ASP A 290 22.40 -15.47 16.68
CA ASP A 290 23.85 -15.46 16.87
C ASP A 290 24.25 -14.97 18.28
N VAL A 291 23.53 -13.98 18.82
CA VAL A 291 23.76 -13.45 20.18
C VAL A 291 23.28 -14.44 21.24
N ALA A 292 22.13 -15.10 21.01
CA ALA A 292 21.62 -16.13 21.91
C ALA A 292 22.60 -17.31 22.04
N GLY A 293 23.25 -17.71 20.94
CA GLY A 293 24.29 -18.73 20.94
C GLY A 293 25.54 -18.35 21.76
N ARG A 294 25.82 -17.05 21.91
CA ARG A 294 26.97 -16.52 22.68
C ARG A 294 26.69 -16.30 24.17
N ARG A 295 25.46 -16.56 24.66
CA ARG A 295 25.02 -16.39 26.07
C ARG A 295 25.17 -14.95 26.64
N ALA A 296 25.04 -13.92 25.81
CA ALA A 296 25.06 -12.51 26.25
C ALA A 296 23.64 -11.99 26.55
N ALA A 297 23.25 -11.94 27.83
CA ALA A 297 21.86 -11.70 28.23
C ALA A 297 21.35 -10.26 28.01
N SER A 298 22.21 -9.23 28.12
CA SER A 298 21.84 -7.83 27.87
C SER A 298 21.51 -7.58 26.40
N ASP A 299 22.38 -8.06 25.52
CA ASP A 299 22.33 -7.79 24.09
C ASP A 299 21.14 -8.52 23.46
N THR A 300 20.79 -9.69 24.00
CA THR A 300 19.64 -10.47 23.54
C THR A 300 18.32 -9.67 23.61
N ARG A 301 18.12 -8.82 24.64
CA ARG A 301 16.87 -8.05 24.79
C ARG A 301 16.71 -6.94 23.74
N GLN A 302 17.81 -6.28 23.37
CA GLN A 302 17.78 -5.23 22.34
C GLN A 302 17.46 -5.83 20.97
N HIS A 303 18.11 -6.93 20.62
CA HIS A 303 17.87 -7.65 19.35
C HIS A 303 16.45 -8.24 19.29
N GLN A 304 15.95 -8.77 20.42
CA GLN A 304 14.57 -9.23 20.53
C GLN A 304 13.57 -8.09 20.29
N ARG A 305 13.83 -6.89 20.83
CA ARG A 305 12.99 -5.71 20.60
C ARG A 305 13.02 -5.28 19.14
N LYS A 306 14.20 -5.21 18.51
CA LYS A 306 14.36 -4.89 17.09
C LYS A 306 13.57 -5.87 16.21
N CYS A 307 13.73 -7.18 16.45
CA CYS A 307 13.01 -8.24 15.75
C CYS A 307 11.48 -8.09 15.89
N THR A 308 11.00 -7.88 17.11
CA THR A 308 9.56 -7.66 17.38
C THR A 308 9.03 -6.43 16.64
N VAL A 309 9.75 -5.31 16.67
CA VAL A 309 9.34 -4.07 16.00
C VAL A 309 9.29 -4.24 14.49
N MET A 310 10.30 -4.88 13.88
CA MET A 310 10.32 -5.11 12.43
C MET A 310 9.20 -6.06 11.98
N PHE A 311 8.90 -7.08 12.79
CA PHE A 311 7.77 -7.97 12.54
C PHE A 311 6.43 -7.23 12.59
N GLU A 312 6.14 -6.53 13.70
CA GLU A 312 4.88 -5.80 13.90
C GLU A 312 4.66 -4.75 12.81
N LEU A 313 5.74 -4.12 12.36
CA LEU A 313 5.72 -3.10 11.33
C LEU A 313 5.49 -3.67 9.93
N SER A 314 6.07 -4.82 9.62
CA SER A 314 5.79 -5.55 8.38
C SER A 314 4.30 -5.89 8.30
N VAL A 315 3.75 -6.47 9.37
CA VAL A 315 2.30 -6.75 9.44
C VAL A 315 1.47 -5.46 9.33
N THR A 316 1.90 -4.37 9.96
CA THR A 316 1.22 -3.08 9.88
C THR A 316 1.10 -2.57 8.44
N LEU A 317 2.20 -2.64 7.67
CA LEU A 317 2.23 -2.21 6.28
C LEU A 317 1.38 -3.13 5.40
N GLU A 318 1.44 -4.45 5.63
CA GLU A 318 0.59 -5.41 4.91
C GLU A 318 -0.90 -5.23 5.20
N ARG A 319 -1.28 -4.88 6.44
CA ARG A 319 -2.68 -4.55 6.77
C ARG A 319 -3.17 -3.28 6.08
N VAL A 320 -2.30 -2.29 5.91
CA VAL A 320 -2.64 -1.10 5.10
C VAL A 320 -2.81 -1.49 3.63
N LEU A 321 -1.99 -2.38 3.08
CA LEU A 321 -2.18 -2.92 1.73
C LEU A 321 -3.48 -3.70 1.60
N GLU A 322 -3.81 -4.55 2.56
CA GLU A 322 -5.04 -5.32 2.60
C GLU A 322 -6.28 -4.43 2.55
N PHE A 323 -6.28 -3.35 3.33
CA PHE A 323 -7.33 -2.33 3.28
C PHE A 323 -7.45 -1.70 1.90
N LEU A 324 -6.33 -1.31 1.28
CA LEU A 324 -6.33 -0.67 -0.04
C LEU A 324 -6.77 -1.64 -1.14
N ALA A 325 -6.38 -2.91 -1.06
CA ALA A 325 -6.81 -3.96 -1.98
C ALA A 325 -8.32 -4.24 -1.87
N LEU A 326 -8.90 -4.12 -0.67
CA LEU A 326 -10.34 -4.26 -0.44
C LEU A 326 -11.14 -3.08 -1.01
N GLU A 327 -10.75 -1.86 -0.64
CA GLU A 327 -11.56 -0.65 -0.88
C GLU A 327 -11.30 0.01 -2.26
N ILE A 328 -10.10 -0.20 -2.81
CA ILE A 328 -9.66 0.39 -4.08
C ILE A 328 -9.00 -0.68 -4.97
N PRO A 329 -9.67 -1.81 -5.27
CA PRO A 329 -9.09 -2.87 -6.11
C PRO A 329 -8.75 -2.38 -7.52
N ALA A 330 -9.50 -1.40 -8.03
CA ALA A 330 -9.24 -0.75 -9.31
C ALA A 330 -7.89 0.01 -9.36
N ALA A 331 -7.25 0.30 -8.22
CA ALA A 331 -5.89 0.84 -8.24
C ALA A 331 -4.84 -0.21 -8.65
N PHE A 332 -5.16 -1.50 -8.47
CA PHE A 332 -4.28 -2.63 -8.77
C PHE A 332 -4.68 -3.32 -10.09
N LEU A 333 -5.96 -3.47 -10.39
CA LEU A 333 -6.44 -4.28 -11.54
C LEU A 333 -6.53 -3.50 -12.88
N ASN A 334 -5.60 -2.59 -13.17
CA ASN A 334 -5.56 -1.88 -14.46
C ASN A 334 -4.55 -2.52 -15.43
N SER A 335 -4.80 -2.41 -16.74
CA SER A 335 -4.02 -3.07 -17.80
C SER A 335 -2.53 -2.73 -17.87
N ASP A 336 -2.11 -1.59 -17.30
CA ASP A 336 -0.72 -1.15 -17.20
C ASP A 336 -0.25 -1.02 -15.74
N SER A 337 -0.85 -1.78 -14.83
CA SER A 337 -0.65 -1.64 -13.40
C SER A 337 0.71 -2.15 -12.94
N LEU A 338 1.71 -1.27 -12.94
CA LEU A 338 2.95 -1.46 -12.17
C LEU A 338 2.65 -1.77 -10.69
N ALA A 339 1.53 -1.29 -10.16
CA ALA A 339 1.11 -1.54 -8.79
C ALA A 339 0.77 -3.02 -8.53
N LEU A 340 0.15 -3.73 -9.48
CA LEU A 340 -0.16 -5.15 -9.33
C LEU A 340 1.11 -6.00 -9.35
N ARG A 341 2.00 -5.75 -10.32
CA ARG A 341 3.30 -6.43 -10.39
C ARG A 341 4.12 -6.24 -9.13
N ARG A 342 4.25 -4.99 -8.66
CA ARG A 342 4.97 -4.69 -7.43
C ARG A 342 4.29 -5.28 -6.20
N LEU A 343 2.97 -5.35 -6.17
CA LEU A 343 2.22 -6.00 -5.10
C LEU A 343 2.53 -7.50 -5.09
N THR A 344 2.37 -8.20 -6.20
CA THR A 344 2.62 -9.65 -6.28
C THR A 344 4.07 -9.97 -5.93
N GLU A 345 5.04 -9.23 -6.47
CA GLU A 345 6.46 -9.33 -6.09
C GLU A 345 6.66 -9.16 -4.58
N SER A 346 6.06 -8.13 -3.97
CA SER A 346 6.20 -7.87 -2.52
C SER A 346 5.53 -8.94 -1.66
N LEU A 347 4.35 -9.45 -2.05
CA LEU A 347 3.67 -10.54 -1.34
C LEU A 347 4.51 -11.82 -1.35
N LEU A 348 5.02 -12.19 -2.53
CA LEU A 348 5.86 -13.36 -2.70
C LEU A 348 7.21 -13.20 -1.97
N PHE A 349 7.74 -11.99 -1.94
CA PHE A 349 8.93 -11.66 -1.15
C PHE A 349 8.69 -11.90 0.35
N VAL A 350 7.57 -11.41 0.90
CA VAL A 350 7.21 -11.67 2.31
C VAL A 350 7.02 -13.17 2.57
N LEU A 351 6.32 -13.88 1.67
CA LEU A 351 6.13 -15.32 1.78
C LEU A 351 7.47 -16.08 1.77
N GLY A 352 8.42 -15.70 0.92
CA GLY A 352 9.75 -16.34 0.90
C GLY A 352 10.53 -16.21 2.21
N HIS A 353 10.33 -15.13 2.96
CA HIS A 353 11.00 -14.95 4.26
C HIS A 353 10.24 -15.63 5.40
N THR A 354 8.95 -15.93 5.21
CA THR A 354 8.06 -16.39 6.30
C THR A 354 7.59 -17.82 6.14
N THR A 355 7.55 -18.41 4.94
CA THR A 355 7.00 -19.75 4.68
C THR A 355 8.05 -20.74 4.18
N VAL A 356 8.65 -20.47 3.02
CA VAL A 356 9.57 -21.37 2.32
C VAL A 356 10.84 -20.62 1.93
N GLY A 357 11.99 -21.11 2.43
CA GLY A 357 13.29 -20.50 2.16
C GLY A 357 14.24 -20.57 3.37
N PRO A 358 15.49 -20.13 3.21
CA PRO A 358 16.47 -20.12 4.30
C PRO A 358 16.02 -19.25 5.48
N ASP A 359 15.41 -18.09 5.21
CA ASP A 359 14.91 -17.20 6.24
C ASP A 359 13.66 -17.76 6.94
N ALA A 360 12.82 -18.54 6.25
CA ALA A 360 11.71 -19.23 6.88
C ALA A 360 12.17 -20.33 7.85
N VAL A 361 13.28 -21.01 7.55
CA VAL A 361 13.92 -21.96 8.47
C VAL A 361 14.45 -21.24 9.71
N LEU A 362 15.08 -20.07 9.52
CA LEU A 362 15.52 -19.22 10.62
C LEU A 362 14.33 -18.76 11.49
N PHE A 363 13.21 -18.45 10.85
CA PHE A 363 11.98 -18.08 11.54
C PHE A 363 11.45 -19.23 12.41
N ASP A 364 11.43 -20.46 11.89
CA ASP A 364 11.05 -21.64 12.67
C ASP A 364 11.97 -21.90 13.85
N GLN A 365 13.28 -21.74 13.66
CA GLN A 365 14.25 -21.89 14.75
C GLN A 365 14.04 -20.82 15.82
N THR A 366 13.76 -19.58 15.42
CA THR A 366 13.46 -18.47 16.32
C THR A 366 12.20 -18.73 17.15
N LEU A 367 11.13 -19.23 16.52
CA LEU A 367 9.88 -19.59 17.21
C LEU A 367 10.09 -20.77 18.18
N LYS A 368 10.82 -21.81 17.76
CA LYS A 368 11.14 -22.98 18.60
C LYS A 368 12.01 -22.61 19.80
N ALA A 369 12.95 -21.70 19.62
CA ALA A 369 13.83 -21.23 20.68
C ALA A 369 13.14 -20.24 21.64
N GLN A 370 11.90 -19.81 21.36
CA GLN A 370 11.12 -18.85 22.15
C GLN A 370 11.88 -17.55 22.45
N LEU A 371 12.75 -17.14 21.52
CA LEU A 371 13.61 -15.96 21.68
C LEU A 371 12.81 -14.65 21.54
N ALA A 372 11.66 -14.69 20.87
CA ALA A 372 10.69 -13.61 20.81
C ALA A 372 9.41 -13.99 21.56
N PRO A 373 8.68 -13.03 22.15
CA PRO A 373 7.40 -13.33 22.77
C PRO A 373 6.45 -13.89 21.71
N LEU A 374 6.02 -15.13 21.86
CA LEU A 374 5.15 -15.83 20.88
C LEU A 374 3.80 -15.12 20.68
N GLU A 375 3.39 -14.28 21.63
CA GLU A 375 2.19 -13.43 21.51
C GLU A 375 2.37 -12.28 20.50
N LYS A 376 3.61 -11.89 20.22
CA LYS A 376 3.95 -10.75 19.35
C LYS A 376 4.49 -11.16 18.00
N VAL A 377 5.25 -12.26 17.96
CA VAL A 377 5.86 -12.78 16.73
C VAL A 377 5.33 -14.18 16.45
N ALA A 378 4.51 -14.30 15.41
CA ALA A 378 3.86 -15.55 15.03
C ALA A 378 3.60 -15.58 13.51
N ARG A 379 3.35 -16.76 12.93
CA ARG A 379 3.07 -16.89 11.49
C ARG A 379 1.69 -16.32 11.09
N ALA A 380 0.67 -16.51 11.91
CA ALA A 380 -0.70 -16.10 11.55
C ALA A 380 -0.86 -14.58 11.28
N PRO A 381 -0.31 -13.66 12.10
CA PRO A 381 -0.46 -12.21 11.88
C PRO A 381 0.13 -11.70 10.56
N ILE A 382 1.23 -12.30 10.09
CA ILE A 382 1.92 -11.90 8.84
C ILE A 382 1.32 -12.58 7.62
N LEU A 383 0.80 -13.81 7.74
CA LEU A 383 0.18 -14.49 6.60
C LEU A 383 -1.26 -14.01 6.34
N ALA A 384 -2.00 -13.62 7.38
CA ALA A 384 -3.41 -13.24 7.25
C ALA A 384 -3.66 -12.08 6.27
N PRO A 385 -2.93 -10.94 6.32
CA PRO A 385 -3.10 -9.87 5.33
C PRO A 385 -2.86 -10.35 3.90
N ILE A 386 -1.86 -11.20 3.67
CA ILE A 386 -1.53 -11.74 2.35
C ILE A 386 -2.71 -12.52 1.77
N ALA A 387 -3.28 -13.44 2.57
CA ALA A 387 -4.48 -14.18 2.19
C ALA A 387 -5.65 -13.23 1.88
N GLY A 388 -5.84 -12.20 2.71
CA GLY A 388 -6.85 -11.18 2.49
C GLY A 388 -6.67 -10.40 1.19
N ILE A 389 -5.45 -9.92 0.89
CA ILE A 389 -5.13 -9.19 -0.34
C ILE A 389 -5.47 -10.03 -1.56
N VAL A 390 -5.00 -11.28 -1.59
CA VAL A 390 -5.25 -12.21 -2.72
C VAL A 390 -6.75 -12.40 -2.92
N LEU A 391 -7.49 -12.72 -1.86
CA LEU A 391 -8.94 -12.93 -1.93
C LEU A 391 -9.70 -11.66 -2.34
N ASN A 392 -9.31 -10.49 -1.84
CA ASN A 392 -9.98 -9.23 -2.13
C ASN A 392 -9.84 -8.83 -3.61
N LEU A 393 -8.66 -9.06 -4.20
CA LEU A 393 -8.39 -8.78 -5.61
C LEU A 393 -9.06 -9.81 -6.53
N ASP A 394 -9.00 -11.11 -6.21
CA ASP A 394 -9.70 -12.16 -6.95
C ASP A 394 -11.22 -11.91 -7.00
N GLU A 395 -11.83 -11.59 -5.85
CA GLU A 395 -13.26 -11.26 -5.77
C GLU A 395 -13.60 -9.97 -6.53
N ALA A 396 -12.69 -9.00 -6.58
CA ALA A 396 -12.91 -7.77 -7.34
C ALA A 396 -12.84 -8.01 -8.85
N GLU A 397 -11.95 -8.88 -9.30
CA GLU A 397 -11.82 -9.29 -10.68
C GLU A 397 -13.06 -10.07 -11.15
N GLU A 398 -13.56 -11.02 -10.35
CA GLU A 398 -14.81 -11.73 -10.61
C GLU A 398 -16.02 -10.78 -10.69
N ARG A 399 -16.08 -9.78 -9.82
CA ARG A 399 -17.14 -8.75 -9.86
C ARG A 399 -17.06 -7.91 -11.14
N ALA A 400 -15.84 -7.56 -11.58
CA ALA A 400 -15.63 -6.79 -12.80
C ALA A 400 -16.02 -7.59 -14.07
N THR A 401 -15.66 -8.87 -14.11
CA THR A 401 -16.02 -9.78 -15.22
C THR A 401 -17.52 -10.10 -15.25
N ALA A 402 -18.16 -10.29 -14.10
CA ALA A 402 -19.61 -10.48 -14.04
C ALA A 402 -20.38 -9.25 -14.51
N ALA A 403 -19.90 -8.04 -14.19
CA ALA A 403 -20.52 -6.78 -14.63
C ALA A 403 -20.42 -6.56 -16.15
N SER A 404 -19.33 -7.01 -16.80
CA SER A 404 -19.18 -6.89 -18.25
C SER A 404 -20.10 -7.86 -19.02
N VAL A 405 -20.34 -9.06 -18.48
CA VAL A 405 -21.24 -10.06 -19.08
C VAL A 405 -22.72 -9.72 -18.83
N GLY A 406 -23.06 -9.14 -17.68
CA GLY A 406 -24.43 -8.74 -17.32
C GLY A 406 -24.97 -7.49 -18.06
N GLY A 407 -24.12 -6.73 -18.75
CA GLY A 407 -24.50 -5.52 -19.48
C GLY A 407 -25.26 -5.73 -20.79
N VAL A 408 -25.45 -6.98 -21.24
CA VAL A 408 -26.11 -7.31 -22.52
C VAL A 408 -27.54 -7.87 -22.34
N GLY A 409 -28.07 -7.93 -21.12
CA GLY A 409 -29.37 -8.56 -20.83
C GLY A 409 -30.31 -7.74 -19.96
N GLY A 410 -30.74 -6.56 -20.43
CA GLY A 410 -31.66 -5.69 -19.69
C GLY A 410 -32.68 -4.98 -20.56
N ASN A 411 -33.55 -5.72 -21.26
CA ASN A 411 -34.82 -5.16 -21.72
C ASN A 411 -35.98 -6.13 -21.42
N GLY A 412 -36.96 -5.63 -20.65
CA GLY A 412 -38.23 -6.29 -20.31
C GLY A 412 -38.44 -6.42 -18.79
N GLY A 413 -39.43 -5.83 -18.13
CA GLY A 413 -40.59 -5.02 -18.52
C GLY A 413 -41.29 -4.50 -17.24
N GLY A 414 -42.28 -3.61 -17.25
CA GLY A 414 -42.97 -2.95 -18.35
C GLY A 414 -44.07 -2.00 -17.85
N SER A 415 -44.80 -1.37 -18.79
CA SER A 415 -46.25 -1.16 -18.69
C SER A 415 -46.82 -0.53 -19.98
N GLY A 416 -47.79 -1.23 -20.58
CA GLY A 416 -49.00 -0.68 -21.19
C GLY A 416 -48.92 0.08 -22.52
N GLY A 417 -49.48 -0.52 -23.58
CA GLY A 417 -49.91 0.23 -24.76
C GLY A 417 -50.09 -0.64 -26.01
N ASP A 418 -51.33 -1.06 -26.25
CA ASP A 418 -51.81 -1.71 -27.47
C ASP A 418 -51.43 -0.94 -28.75
N CYS A 419 -51.19 -1.63 -29.87
CA CYS A 419 -51.73 -1.33 -31.20
C CYS A 419 -51.30 -2.40 -32.23
N SER A 420 -52.28 -2.84 -33.00
CA SER A 420 -52.22 -3.84 -34.07
C SER A 420 -51.56 -3.31 -35.35
N GLY A 421 -50.95 -4.18 -36.15
CA GLY A 421 -50.60 -3.88 -37.54
C GLY A 421 -49.61 -4.88 -38.13
N GLY A 422 -50.07 -5.71 -39.08
CA GLY A 422 -49.28 -6.76 -39.73
C GLY A 422 -48.31 -6.28 -40.81
N GLY A 423 -47.49 -7.21 -41.29
CA GLY A 423 -46.64 -7.04 -42.47
C GLY A 423 -45.49 -8.06 -42.49
N ASP A 424 -45.64 -9.08 -43.33
CA ASP A 424 -44.57 -9.98 -43.77
C ASP A 424 -43.35 -9.21 -44.30
N SER A 425 -42.13 -9.71 -44.04
CA SER A 425 -41.17 -10.04 -45.11
C SER A 425 -39.91 -10.71 -44.57
N CYS A 426 -39.48 -11.76 -45.27
CA CYS A 426 -38.21 -12.45 -45.10
C CYS A 426 -37.01 -11.59 -45.54
N GLY A 427 -35.85 -11.81 -44.91
CA GLY A 427 -34.55 -11.29 -45.37
C GLY A 427 -33.41 -11.85 -44.51
N GLY A 428 -32.65 -12.79 -45.05
CA GLY A 428 -31.46 -13.36 -44.41
C GLY A 428 -30.26 -12.40 -44.41
N GLY A 429 -29.34 -12.62 -43.47
CA GLY A 429 -28.10 -11.86 -43.40
C GLY A 429 -27.16 -12.38 -42.30
N GLY A 430 -26.15 -13.12 -42.76
CA GLY A 430 -24.81 -13.37 -42.20
C GLY A 430 -24.53 -13.08 -40.73
N GLY A 431 -24.06 -14.12 -40.03
CA GLY A 431 -23.43 -14.01 -38.74
C GLY A 431 -22.21 -13.08 -38.76
N SER A 432 -22.10 -12.29 -37.72
CA SER A 432 -20.86 -11.67 -37.27
C SER A 432 -20.85 -11.84 -35.77
N GLY A 433 -20.24 -12.94 -35.32
CA GLY A 433 -19.97 -13.17 -33.92
C GLY A 433 -19.11 -12.02 -33.42
N VAL A 434 -19.72 -11.15 -32.61
CA VAL A 434 -18.97 -10.17 -31.84
C VAL A 434 -18.23 -10.97 -30.79
N SER A 435 -16.92 -11.14 -31.00
CA SER A 435 -16.02 -11.75 -30.03
C SER A 435 -16.22 -11.05 -28.67
N PRO A 436 -16.43 -11.80 -27.58
CA PRO A 436 -16.47 -11.19 -26.27
C PRO A 436 -15.11 -10.54 -26.05
N SER A 437 -15.13 -9.28 -25.62
CA SER A 437 -13.95 -8.51 -25.22
C SER A 437 -13.05 -9.36 -24.32
N GLN A 438 -12.00 -9.91 -24.92
CA GLN A 438 -10.97 -10.67 -24.23
C GLN A 438 -10.25 -9.69 -23.30
N VAL A 439 -10.51 -9.83 -21.99
CA VAL A 439 -9.55 -9.40 -20.98
C VAL A 439 -8.23 -10.09 -21.35
N ARG A 440 -7.21 -9.31 -21.68
CA ARG A 440 -5.90 -9.88 -22.03
C ARG A 440 -5.34 -10.58 -20.78
N PRO A 441 -4.57 -11.68 -20.94
CA PRO A 441 -3.96 -12.40 -19.83
C PRO A 441 -3.02 -11.58 -18.93
N SER A 442 -2.81 -10.29 -19.17
CA SER A 442 -1.93 -9.40 -18.40
C SER A 442 -2.59 -8.68 -17.21
N ASP A 443 -3.92 -8.78 -17.08
CA ASP A 443 -4.67 -7.88 -16.18
C ASP A 443 -5.22 -8.59 -14.91
N SER A 444 -4.95 -9.89 -14.78
CA SER A 444 -5.43 -10.73 -13.67
C SER A 444 -4.35 -10.93 -12.61
N ILE A 445 -4.73 -10.90 -11.34
CA ILE A 445 -3.80 -11.30 -10.26
C ILE A 445 -3.37 -12.76 -10.41
N CYS A 446 -4.25 -13.62 -10.93
CA CYS A 446 -3.96 -15.03 -11.16
C CYS A 446 -2.85 -15.21 -12.21
N THR A 447 -2.92 -14.46 -13.31
CA THR A 447 -1.94 -14.56 -14.38
C THR A 447 -0.62 -13.90 -14.03
N GLU A 448 -0.63 -12.78 -13.30
CA GLU A 448 0.59 -12.13 -12.82
C GLU A 448 1.35 -13.08 -11.87
N LEU A 449 0.66 -13.69 -10.90
CA LEU A 449 1.27 -14.70 -10.01
C LEU A 449 1.76 -15.93 -10.77
N ALA A 450 0.99 -16.42 -11.75
CA ALA A 450 1.40 -17.54 -12.60
C ALA A 450 2.62 -17.19 -13.48
N SER A 451 2.77 -15.95 -13.93
CA SER A 451 3.90 -15.50 -14.73
C SER A 451 5.17 -15.23 -13.90
N SER A 452 5.00 -14.93 -12.60
CA SER A 452 6.09 -14.62 -11.69
C SER A 452 7.05 -15.80 -11.49
N SER A 453 8.33 -15.57 -11.18
CA SER A 453 9.30 -16.65 -10.91
C SER A 453 9.15 -17.26 -9.51
N CYS A 454 7.94 -17.27 -8.95
CA CYS A 454 7.71 -17.65 -7.57
C CYS A 454 7.74 -19.17 -7.35
N ASP A 455 8.11 -19.56 -6.13
CA ASP A 455 7.94 -20.93 -5.66
C ASP A 455 6.49 -21.12 -5.22
N LEU A 456 5.71 -21.87 -6.01
CA LEU A 456 4.28 -22.12 -5.75
C LEU A 456 4.04 -22.82 -4.41
N SER A 457 5.04 -23.48 -3.82
CA SER A 457 4.92 -24.08 -2.49
C SER A 457 4.68 -23.03 -1.39
N GLN A 458 5.04 -21.77 -1.62
CA GLN A 458 4.72 -20.64 -0.74
C GLN A 458 3.20 -20.41 -0.63
N LEU A 459 2.48 -20.55 -1.76
CA LEU A 459 1.03 -20.41 -1.81
C LEU A 459 0.33 -21.65 -1.24
N ASP A 460 0.93 -22.84 -1.41
CA ASP A 460 0.45 -24.06 -0.76
C ASP A 460 0.54 -23.95 0.76
N PHE A 461 1.66 -23.46 1.27
CA PHE A 461 1.80 -23.19 2.71
C PHE A 461 0.68 -22.28 3.23
N LEU A 462 0.32 -21.24 2.47
CA LEU A 462 -0.75 -20.32 2.85
C LEU A 462 -2.13 -21.03 2.91
N CYS A 463 -2.37 -21.98 2.00
CA CYS A 463 -3.60 -22.77 1.96
C CYS A 463 -3.69 -23.80 3.09
N ASP A 464 -2.57 -24.45 3.40
CA ASP A 464 -2.47 -25.54 4.37
C ASP A 464 -2.25 -25.05 5.81
N PHE A 465 -2.03 -23.74 6.00
CA PHE A 465 -1.85 -23.14 7.31
C PHE A 465 -3.06 -23.38 8.22
N GLU A 466 -2.83 -23.68 9.50
CA GLU A 466 -3.87 -24.04 10.48
C GLU A 466 -4.63 -22.79 10.99
N TRP A 467 -5.33 -22.09 10.11
CA TRP A 467 -6.05 -20.84 10.40
C TRP A 467 -7.04 -20.96 11.58
N ALA A 468 -7.72 -22.10 11.69
CA ALA A 468 -8.73 -22.33 12.72
C ALA A 468 -8.16 -22.29 14.16
N ALA A 469 -6.87 -22.61 14.34
CA ALA A 469 -6.21 -22.53 15.64
C ALA A 469 -5.91 -21.07 16.07
N HIS A 470 -5.89 -20.15 15.11
CA HIS A 470 -5.49 -18.77 15.32
C HIS A 470 -6.65 -17.77 15.33
N PHE A 471 -7.81 -18.13 14.78
CA PHE A 471 -8.98 -17.27 14.68
C PHE A 471 -10.06 -17.63 15.71
N THR A 472 -11.00 -16.71 15.92
CA THR A 472 -12.14 -16.94 16.81
C THR A 472 -13.14 -17.90 16.16
N ALA A 473 -13.83 -18.69 16.99
CA ALA A 473 -14.87 -19.59 16.51
C ALA A 473 -15.98 -18.78 15.83
N GLY A 474 -16.22 -19.05 14.54
CA GLY A 474 -17.22 -18.32 13.75
C GLY A 474 -16.69 -17.11 12.96
N ASP A 475 -15.36 -16.91 12.88
CA ASP A 475 -14.80 -15.87 12.01
C ASP A 475 -15.18 -16.13 10.53
N VAL A 476 -15.79 -15.14 9.89
CA VAL A 476 -16.24 -15.18 8.48
C VAL A 476 -15.08 -15.46 7.53
N SER A 477 -13.85 -15.11 7.92
CA SER A 477 -12.64 -15.35 7.15
C SER A 477 -12.38 -16.83 6.90
N LEU A 478 -12.74 -17.71 7.85
CA LEU A 478 -12.57 -19.16 7.68
C LEU A 478 -13.44 -19.71 6.54
N ALA A 479 -14.60 -19.09 6.26
CA ALA A 479 -15.46 -19.48 5.15
C ALA A 479 -14.82 -19.17 3.78
N ARG A 480 -13.89 -18.20 3.71
CA ARG A 480 -13.19 -17.80 2.48
C ARG A 480 -12.00 -18.71 2.14
N LEU A 481 -11.61 -19.63 3.02
CA LEU A 481 -10.47 -20.55 2.78
C LEU A 481 -10.69 -21.51 1.60
N GLY A 482 -11.94 -21.90 1.32
CA GLY A 482 -12.26 -22.68 0.13
C GLY A 482 -11.89 -21.94 -1.15
N ARG A 483 -12.31 -20.67 -1.24
CA ARG A 483 -11.98 -19.78 -2.36
C ARG A 483 -10.48 -19.56 -2.50
N LEU A 484 -9.73 -19.44 -1.39
CA LEU A 484 -8.27 -19.30 -1.44
C LEU A 484 -7.62 -20.52 -2.10
N ARG A 485 -8.06 -21.74 -1.74
CA ARG A 485 -7.58 -22.98 -2.38
C ARG A 485 -7.93 -23.04 -3.85
N ASP A 486 -9.16 -22.67 -4.21
CA ASP A 486 -9.60 -22.63 -5.61
C ASP A 486 -8.76 -21.65 -6.42
N PHE A 487 -8.44 -20.49 -5.85
CA PHE A 487 -7.57 -19.49 -6.46
C PHE A 487 -6.15 -20.03 -6.70
N VAL A 488 -5.52 -20.62 -5.68
CA VAL A 488 -4.17 -21.20 -5.83
C VAL A 488 -4.16 -22.33 -6.85
N SER A 489 -5.23 -23.13 -6.92
CA SER A 489 -5.38 -24.12 -7.98
C SER A 489 -5.44 -23.48 -9.38
N ARG A 490 -6.15 -22.37 -9.56
CA ARG A 490 -6.17 -21.62 -10.83
C ARG A 490 -4.79 -21.09 -11.19
N VAL A 491 -4.04 -20.54 -10.22
CA VAL A 491 -2.66 -20.07 -10.43
C VAL A 491 -1.77 -21.21 -10.91
N LYS A 492 -1.85 -22.39 -10.28
CA LYS A 492 -1.10 -23.58 -10.70
C LYS A 492 -1.43 -24.03 -12.12
N THR A 493 -2.72 -24.09 -12.46
CA THR A 493 -3.16 -24.42 -13.83
C THR A 493 -2.67 -23.40 -14.84
N ALA A 494 -2.76 -22.10 -14.53
CA ALA A 494 -2.25 -21.04 -15.38
C ALA A 494 -0.73 -21.12 -15.55
N ARG A 495 0.03 -21.44 -14.49
CA ARG A 495 1.48 -21.65 -14.56
C ARG A 495 1.84 -22.79 -15.50
N ALA A 496 1.19 -23.95 -15.32
CA ALA A 496 1.41 -25.11 -16.16
C ALA A 496 1.06 -24.82 -17.63
N ALA A 497 0.00 -24.05 -17.88
CA ALA A 497 -0.36 -23.63 -19.23
C ALA A 497 0.70 -22.69 -19.85
N ILE A 498 1.26 -21.74 -19.08
CA ILE A 498 2.35 -20.85 -19.54
C ILE A 498 3.63 -21.65 -19.81
N GLU A 499 3.99 -22.58 -18.94
CA GLU A 499 5.17 -23.44 -19.10
C GLU A 499 5.01 -24.36 -20.31
N LEU A 500 3.85 -25.01 -20.45
CA LEU A 500 3.54 -25.82 -21.63
C LEU A 500 3.56 -24.98 -22.90
N GLN A 501 2.97 -23.77 -22.89
CA GLN A 501 3.02 -22.89 -24.05
C GLN A 501 4.47 -22.57 -24.44
N ARG A 502 5.33 -22.24 -23.47
CA ARG A 502 6.76 -22.01 -23.71
C ARG A 502 7.43 -23.27 -24.28
N GLU A 503 7.21 -24.43 -23.69
CA GLU A 503 7.75 -25.71 -24.18
C GLU A 503 7.29 -26.03 -25.61
N THR A 504 6.00 -25.83 -25.91
CA THR A 504 5.47 -26.02 -27.27
C THR A 504 6.04 -24.99 -28.27
N GLU A 505 6.32 -23.76 -27.83
CA GLU A 505 6.99 -22.75 -28.65
C GLU A 505 8.44 -23.14 -28.93
N TYR A 506 9.16 -23.70 -27.96
CA TYR A 506 10.53 -24.22 -28.14
C TYR A 506 10.58 -25.53 -28.96
N ALA A 507 9.54 -26.37 -28.87
CA ALA A 507 9.46 -27.63 -29.59
C ALA A 507 9.02 -27.47 -31.06
N ARG A 508 8.62 -26.27 -31.48
CA ARG A 508 8.36 -25.96 -32.89
C ARG A 508 9.68 -25.76 -33.60
N ASP A 509 9.84 -26.40 -34.75
CA ASP A 509 10.94 -26.14 -35.68
C ASP A 509 10.69 -24.77 -36.32
N ILE A 510 11.13 -23.71 -35.63
CA ILE A 510 10.89 -22.31 -36.02
C ILE A 510 11.79 -21.99 -37.21
N PRO A 511 11.24 -21.55 -38.36
CA PRO A 511 12.05 -21.06 -39.48
C PRO A 511 13.00 -19.95 -39.04
N GLU A 512 14.27 -20.03 -39.43
CA GLU A 512 15.33 -19.07 -39.03
C GLU A 512 14.95 -17.60 -39.31
N GLU A 513 14.14 -17.35 -40.34
CA GLU A 513 13.62 -16.02 -40.72
C GLU A 513 12.64 -15.40 -39.70
N PHE A 514 12.08 -16.19 -38.77
CA PHE A 514 11.17 -15.72 -37.72
C PHE A 514 11.87 -15.51 -36.38
N ILE A 515 13.14 -15.90 -36.28
CA ILE A 515 13.92 -15.84 -35.05
C ILE A 515 14.64 -14.49 -34.95
N ASP A 516 14.54 -13.86 -33.79
CA ASP A 516 15.31 -12.67 -33.45
C ASP A 516 16.81 -13.00 -33.42
N PRO A 517 17.66 -12.34 -34.23
CA PRO A 517 19.08 -12.67 -34.30
C PRO A 517 19.86 -12.46 -32.99
N ILE A 518 19.34 -11.68 -32.03
CA ILE A 518 19.99 -11.34 -30.77
C ILE A 518 19.47 -12.23 -29.63
N LEU A 519 18.15 -12.32 -29.43
CA LEU A 519 17.55 -13.09 -28.34
C LEU A 519 17.30 -14.55 -28.69
N GLN A 520 17.41 -14.94 -29.97
CA GLN A 520 17.17 -16.30 -30.46
C GLN A 520 15.77 -16.81 -30.09
N THR A 521 14.78 -15.92 -30.09
CA THR A 521 13.36 -16.19 -29.81
C THR A 521 12.50 -15.77 -31.00
N VAL A 522 11.29 -16.31 -31.14
CA VAL A 522 10.35 -15.86 -32.19
C VAL A 522 10.07 -14.35 -32.04
N MET A 523 10.19 -13.59 -33.13
CA MET A 523 9.88 -12.16 -33.16
C MET A 523 8.38 -11.93 -33.00
N ASN A 524 7.98 -11.05 -32.08
CA ASN A 524 6.58 -10.65 -31.88
C ASN A 524 6.21 -9.40 -32.68
N ASP A 525 7.11 -8.41 -32.73
CA ASP A 525 6.94 -7.20 -33.53
C ASP A 525 8.22 -6.92 -34.36
N PRO A 526 8.38 -7.58 -35.52
CA PRO A 526 9.59 -7.48 -36.32
C PRO A 526 9.76 -6.07 -36.91
N VAL A 527 10.94 -5.48 -36.72
CA VAL A 527 11.34 -4.18 -37.26
C VAL A 527 12.63 -4.29 -38.05
N VAL A 528 12.67 -3.58 -39.19
CA VAL A 528 13.84 -3.48 -40.06
C VAL A 528 14.75 -2.35 -39.59
N LEU A 529 16.02 -2.68 -39.40
CA LEU A 529 17.09 -1.72 -39.14
C LEU A 529 17.54 -1.08 -40.47
N PRO A 530 17.52 0.25 -40.61
CA PRO A 530 17.88 0.91 -41.86
C PRO A 530 19.39 0.84 -42.20
N GLY A 531 20.26 0.66 -41.20
CA GLY A 531 21.71 0.58 -41.40
C GLY A 531 22.16 -0.79 -41.88
N SER A 532 21.83 -1.84 -41.13
CA SER A 532 22.19 -3.23 -41.45
C SER A 532 21.20 -3.96 -42.36
N GLY A 533 19.97 -3.45 -42.53
CA GLY A 533 18.91 -4.15 -43.25
C GLY A 533 18.37 -5.39 -42.54
N GLN A 534 18.87 -5.69 -41.34
CA GLN A 534 18.45 -6.86 -40.55
C GLN A 534 17.10 -6.62 -39.88
N VAL A 535 16.38 -7.70 -39.64
CA VAL A 535 15.10 -7.70 -38.93
C VAL A 535 15.31 -8.22 -37.52
N VAL A 536 14.85 -7.45 -36.54
CA VAL A 536 14.94 -7.75 -35.10
C VAL A 536 13.60 -7.43 -34.47
N ASP A 537 13.33 -8.00 -33.29
CA ASP A 537 12.16 -7.65 -32.52
C ASP A 537 12.29 -6.22 -31.95
N ARG A 538 11.18 -5.47 -31.97
CA ARG A 538 11.14 -4.09 -31.48
C ARG A 538 11.57 -3.97 -30.02
N GLU A 539 11.19 -4.91 -29.16
CA GLU A 539 11.53 -4.86 -27.74
C GLU A 539 13.04 -5.10 -27.52
N THR A 540 13.62 -6.01 -28.30
CA THR A 540 15.06 -6.29 -28.33
C THR A 540 15.86 -5.05 -28.69
N ILE A 541 15.54 -4.39 -29.82
CA ILE A 541 16.30 -3.21 -30.26
C ILE A 541 16.08 -2.01 -29.34
N LYS A 542 14.89 -1.84 -28.76
CA LYS A 542 14.64 -0.79 -27.75
C LYS A 542 15.54 -0.97 -26.55
N ARG A 543 15.69 -2.20 -26.05
CA ARG A 543 16.58 -2.51 -24.93
C ARG A 543 18.04 -2.21 -25.27
N HIS A 544 18.48 -2.52 -26.49
CA HIS A 544 19.82 -2.16 -26.96
C HIS A 544 20.03 -0.64 -26.99
N LEU A 545 19.08 0.11 -27.57
CA LEU A 545 19.14 1.57 -27.71
C LEU A 545 19.13 2.34 -26.38
N LEU A 546 18.65 1.72 -25.29
CA LEU A 546 18.76 2.27 -23.94
C LEU A 546 20.20 2.21 -23.39
N CYS A 547 21.02 1.29 -23.88
CA CYS A 547 22.42 1.11 -23.49
C CYS A 547 23.39 1.75 -24.50
N ASP A 548 23.13 1.57 -25.80
CA ASP A 548 24.00 2.00 -26.90
C ASP A 548 23.14 2.48 -28.09
N GLY A 549 23.32 3.74 -28.49
CA GLY A 549 22.55 4.40 -29.57
C GLY A 549 23.01 4.03 -30.98
N THR A 550 23.44 2.79 -31.18
CA THR A 550 23.96 2.30 -32.45
C THR A 550 23.24 1.04 -32.91
N ASP A 551 23.37 0.71 -34.19
CA ASP A 551 22.90 -0.55 -34.75
C ASP A 551 23.82 -1.70 -34.27
N PRO A 552 23.28 -2.78 -33.66
CA PRO A 552 24.07 -3.89 -33.12
C PRO A 552 24.98 -4.59 -34.14
N PHE A 553 24.63 -4.55 -35.42
CA PHE A 553 25.31 -5.27 -36.50
C PHE A 553 26.21 -4.37 -37.34
N SER A 554 25.78 -3.14 -37.62
CA SER A 554 26.53 -2.20 -38.46
C SER A 554 27.30 -1.13 -37.68
N ARG A 555 27.04 -0.99 -36.37
CA ARG A 555 27.55 0.08 -35.49
C ARG A 555 27.25 1.49 -35.99
N SER A 556 26.31 1.64 -36.92
CA SER A 556 25.85 2.93 -37.42
C SER A 556 24.95 3.61 -36.39
N PRO A 557 24.94 4.95 -36.28
CA PRO A 557 24.06 5.65 -35.35
C PRO A 557 22.59 5.34 -35.65
N LEU A 558 21.84 4.90 -34.63
CA LEU A 558 20.46 4.46 -34.78
C LEU A 558 19.60 5.06 -33.67
N THR A 559 18.41 5.53 -34.02
CA THR A 559 17.40 6.01 -33.05
C THR A 559 16.08 5.30 -33.26
N GLU A 560 15.26 5.20 -32.22
CA GLU A 560 13.98 4.48 -32.26
C GLU A 560 13.06 4.96 -33.39
N SER A 561 13.09 6.25 -33.72
CA SER A 561 12.30 6.86 -34.79
C SER A 561 12.64 6.37 -36.20
N MET A 562 13.83 5.78 -36.40
CA MET A 562 14.32 5.32 -37.69
C MET A 562 13.92 3.87 -38.00
N LEU A 563 13.32 3.16 -37.03
CA LEU A 563 12.88 1.77 -37.16
C LEU A 563 11.67 1.66 -38.09
N ARG A 564 11.73 0.77 -39.08
CA ARG A 564 10.60 0.50 -40.00
C ARG A 564 9.90 -0.80 -39.63
N PRO A 565 8.57 -0.82 -39.42
CA PRO A 565 7.84 -2.06 -39.17
C PRO A 565 7.93 -3.03 -40.37
N ALA A 566 8.26 -4.29 -40.13
CA ALA A 566 8.25 -5.36 -41.13
C ALA A 566 6.88 -6.05 -41.19
N VAL A 567 5.87 -5.36 -41.71
CA VAL A 567 4.45 -5.80 -41.68
C VAL A 567 4.25 -7.15 -42.39
N ASP A 568 4.96 -7.37 -43.51
CA ASP A 568 4.87 -8.62 -44.27
C ASP A 568 5.40 -9.82 -43.47
N LEU A 569 6.53 -9.64 -42.76
CA LEU A 569 7.11 -10.71 -41.93
C LEU A 569 6.23 -10.98 -40.72
N ARG A 570 5.68 -9.94 -40.10
CA ARG A 570 4.72 -10.07 -39.00
C ARG A 570 3.50 -10.88 -39.42
N THR A 571 2.93 -10.61 -40.59
CA THR A 571 1.77 -11.35 -41.13
C THR A 571 2.12 -12.82 -41.36
N ARG A 572 3.33 -13.12 -41.84
CA ARG A 572 3.82 -14.50 -42.02
C ARG A 572 4.05 -15.22 -40.69
N ILE A 573 4.56 -14.52 -39.68
CA ILE A 573 4.73 -15.05 -38.33
C ILE A 573 3.36 -15.35 -37.70
N GLU A 574 2.39 -14.44 -37.84
CA GLU A 574 1.02 -14.64 -37.37
C GLU A 574 0.36 -15.84 -38.08
N ALA A 575 0.46 -15.93 -39.41
CA ALA A 575 -0.04 -17.06 -40.18
C ALA A 575 0.68 -18.39 -39.84
N TRP A 576 1.97 -18.36 -39.54
CA TRP A 576 2.72 -19.53 -39.06
C TRP A 576 2.26 -19.94 -37.66
N ARG A 577 2.01 -18.99 -36.75
CA ARG A 577 1.47 -19.29 -35.41
C ARG A 577 0.09 -19.96 -35.47
N GLU A 578 -0.73 -19.58 -36.46
CA GLU A 578 -2.06 -20.16 -36.70
C GLU A 578 -2.02 -21.52 -37.42
N ASN A 579 -1.06 -21.74 -38.34
CA ASN A 579 -0.98 -22.96 -39.16
C ASN A 579 0.10 -23.96 -38.70
N ALA A 580 0.89 -23.64 -37.67
CA ALA A 580 1.93 -24.53 -37.18
C ALA A 580 1.30 -25.84 -36.66
N PRO A 581 1.80 -27.01 -37.10
CA PRO A 581 1.38 -28.28 -36.52
C PRO A 581 1.68 -28.27 -35.02
N GLU A 582 0.80 -28.87 -34.22
CA GLU A 582 1.12 -29.17 -32.82
C GLU A 582 2.46 -29.90 -32.76
N PRO A 583 3.30 -29.64 -31.74
CA PRO A 583 4.58 -30.32 -31.61
C PRO A 583 4.32 -31.81 -31.73
N ALA A 584 5.07 -32.49 -32.62
CA ALA A 584 4.93 -33.93 -32.81
C ALA A 584 5.00 -34.58 -31.43
N ALA A 585 3.87 -35.12 -30.96
CA ALA A 585 3.84 -35.95 -29.77
C ALA A 585 4.95 -36.97 -29.96
N ALA A 586 5.92 -37.00 -29.03
CA ALA A 586 7.03 -37.92 -29.09
C ALA A 586 6.46 -39.32 -29.28
N ASP A 587 6.55 -39.84 -30.51
CA ASP A 587 6.11 -41.17 -30.85
C ASP A 587 6.83 -42.13 -29.89
N ASP A 588 6.01 -42.95 -29.27
CA ASP A 588 6.34 -44.00 -28.33
C ASP A 588 7.74 -44.59 -28.58
N ALA A 589 8.57 -44.54 -27.54
CA ALA A 589 9.68 -45.47 -27.37
C ALA A 589 9.11 -46.88 -27.10
N ALA A 590 8.41 -47.44 -28.07
CA ALA A 590 8.04 -48.83 -28.17
C ALA A 590 8.82 -49.43 -29.35
N GLY A 591 9.98 -50.03 -29.04
CA GLY A 591 10.63 -50.99 -29.93
C GLY A 591 12.05 -50.65 -30.36
N LYS A 592 13.02 -50.93 -29.49
CA LYS A 592 14.07 -51.93 -29.76
C LYS A 592 14.82 -52.33 -28.51
#